data_AF-A0A3C0MCS2-F1
#
_entry.id   AF-A0A3C0MCS2-F1
#
_cell.length_a   1.000
_cell.length_b   1.000
_cell.length_c   1.000
_cell.angle_alpha   90.00
_cell.angle_beta   90.00
_cell.angle_gamma   90.00
#
_symmetry.space_group_name_H-M   'P 1'
#
loop_
_entity.id
_entity.type
_entity.pdbx_description
1 polymer ?
#
loop_
_entity_poly.entity_id
_entity_poly.type
_entity_poly.pdbx_seq_one_letter_code
_entity_poly.pdbx_strand_id
1 'polypeptide(L)'
;MQAELSAVLTGLVLLVPMAAFALLFALTIVQPALHILAVLFRLVTRQRLGLDWWILGRILPVLLMLAVIAPFAYFTRDWSPETQFALGQFGVMFLAIGAIMVPVALPLFRAYSDKANTFAVYSYGVLAFLAMPIAATLTTGAILEGARFLAAQTEDGDKTFATLPQVFLLVDHLSPCTTAFSDIIPMSIVSDRPGAEPGPVFDYRVYFFWVDMTLKAAFLDFFEVFDCSTSNVRHNTDHLMMSAFVFLYRAFVQLIVLAALAYPFTRRR
;
A
#
# COMPACT_ATOMS: atom_id res chain seq x y z
N MET A 1 28.46 15.22 13.74
CA MET A 1 28.34 15.25 12.27
C MET A 1 27.70 13.99 11.67
N GLN A 2 28.33 12.80 11.70
CA GLN A 2 27.74 11.58 11.08
C GLN A 2 26.44 11.10 11.76
N ALA A 3 26.38 11.15 13.11
CA ALA A 3 25.18 10.80 13.87
C ALA A 3 24.01 11.79 13.66
N GLU A 4 24.28 13.09 13.55
CA GLU A 4 23.26 14.11 13.32
C GLU A 4 22.71 14.06 11.89
N LEU A 5 23.58 13.81 10.90
CA LEU A 5 23.18 13.59 9.52
C LEU A 5 22.31 12.34 9.39
N SER A 6 22.68 11.25 10.08
CA SER A 6 21.88 10.02 10.13
C SER A 6 20.49 10.27 10.73
N ALA A 7 20.40 11.02 11.84
CA ALA A 7 19.12 11.35 12.46
C ALA A 7 18.20 12.21 11.56
N VAL A 8 18.75 13.19 10.85
CA VAL A 8 18.00 14.05 9.92
C VAL A 8 17.51 13.25 8.70
N LEU A 9 18.38 12.43 8.09
CA LEU A 9 18.02 11.56 6.97
C LEU A 9 16.91 10.59 7.38
N THR A 10 17.04 10.02 8.56
CA THR A 10 16.06 9.11 9.14
C THR A 10 14.68 9.76 9.31
N GLY A 11 14.64 10.99 9.84
CA GLY A 11 13.40 11.76 9.96
C GLY A 11 12.76 12.03 8.60
N LEU A 12 13.55 12.42 7.59
CA LEU A 12 13.05 12.71 6.25
C LEU A 12 12.50 11.45 5.53
N VAL A 13 13.17 10.31 5.68
CA VAL A 13 12.77 9.03 5.06
C VAL A 13 11.40 8.54 5.57
N LEU A 14 10.98 8.95 6.76
CA LEU A 14 9.66 8.61 7.31
C LEU A 14 8.63 9.72 7.06
N LEU A 15 9.00 10.98 7.32
CA LEU A 15 8.08 12.11 7.29
C LEU A 15 7.60 12.43 5.88
N VAL A 16 8.48 12.38 4.87
CA VAL A 16 8.11 12.74 3.49
C VAL A 16 7.10 11.74 2.91
N PRO A 17 7.31 10.42 2.99
CA PRO A 17 6.31 9.42 2.61
C PRO A 17 5.00 9.54 3.37
N MET A 18 5.04 9.76 4.70
CA MET A 18 3.81 9.97 5.49
C MET A 18 3.05 11.22 5.06
N ALA A 19 3.74 12.33 4.81
CA ALA A 19 3.10 13.57 4.37
C ALA A 19 2.48 13.41 2.96
N ALA A 20 3.19 12.72 2.05
CA ALA A 20 2.66 12.41 0.73
C ALA A 20 1.40 11.53 0.82
N PHE A 21 1.44 10.50 1.67
CA PHE A 21 0.28 9.64 1.94
C PHE A 21 -0.89 10.41 2.52
N ALA A 22 -0.67 11.22 3.57
CA ALA A 22 -1.71 12.02 4.20
C ALA A 22 -2.34 13.01 3.21
N LEU A 23 -1.53 13.64 2.36
CA LEU A 23 -2.01 14.55 1.33
C LEU A 23 -2.88 13.83 0.29
N LEU A 24 -2.42 12.69 -0.24
CA LEU A 24 -3.21 11.91 -1.20
C LEU A 24 -4.49 11.37 -0.59
N PHE A 25 -4.43 10.91 0.66
CA PHE A 25 -5.60 10.45 1.39
C PHE A 25 -6.61 11.59 1.61
N ALA A 26 -6.14 12.77 2.02
CA ALA A 26 -6.98 13.96 2.13
C ALA A 26 -7.61 14.33 0.79
N LEU A 27 -6.85 14.32 -0.32
CA LEU A 27 -7.39 14.58 -1.65
C LEU A 27 -8.42 13.54 -2.10
N THR A 28 -8.27 12.29 -1.65
CA THR A 28 -9.18 11.18 -1.94
C THR A 28 -10.54 11.36 -1.25
N ILE A 29 -10.58 12.00 -0.08
CA ILE A 29 -11.82 12.25 0.67
C ILE A 29 -12.42 13.62 0.33
N VAL A 30 -11.59 14.67 0.36
CA VAL A 30 -12.02 16.06 0.22
C VAL A 30 -12.56 16.34 -1.18
N GLN A 31 -11.91 15.85 -2.24
CA GLN A 31 -12.39 16.12 -3.60
C GLN A 31 -13.79 15.52 -3.86
N PRO A 32 -14.08 14.26 -3.51
CA PRO A 32 -15.44 13.72 -3.61
C PRO A 32 -16.44 14.43 -2.71
N ALA A 33 -16.08 14.77 -1.47
CA ALA A 33 -16.97 15.51 -0.57
C ALA A 33 -17.36 16.88 -1.15
N LEU A 34 -16.38 17.65 -1.64
CA LEU A 34 -16.63 18.92 -2.31
C LEU A 34 -17.46 18.76 -3.59
N HIS A 35 -17.23 17.69 -4.36
CA HIS A 35 -18.00 17.40 -5.56
C HIS A 35 -19.46 17.07 -5.24
N ILE A 36 -19.71 16.28 -4.20
CA ILE A 36 -21.07 15.98 -3.72
C ILE A 36 -21.76 17.26 -3.27
N LEU A 37 -21.09 18.11 -2.47
CA LEU A 37 -21.64 19.40 -2.04
C LEU A 37 -21.99 20.30 -3.22
N ALA A 38 -21.12 20.38 -4.23
CA ALA A 38 -21.37 21.14 -5.45
C ALA A 38 -22.58 20.60 -6.24
N VAL A 39 -22.72 19.27 -6.32
CA VAL A 39 -23.86 18.62 -6.97
C VAL A 39 -25.16 18.90 -6.20
N LEU A 40 -25.15 18.82 -4.86
CA LEU A 40 -26.30 19.15 -4.02
C LEU A 40 -26.71 20.62 -4.18
N PHE A 41 -25.75 21.54 -4.24
CA PHE A 41 -26.03 22.95 -4.50
C PHE A 41 -26.65 23.18 -5.89
N ARG A 42 -26.16 22.47 -6.93
CA ARG A 42 -26.76 22.51 -8.28
C ARG A 42 -28.19 21.96 -8.30
N LEU A 43 -28.46 20.93 -7.50
CA LEU A 43 -29.79 20.37 -7.34
C LEU A 43 -30.77 21.40 -6.74
N VAL A 44 -30.34 22.12 -5.70
CA VAL A 44 -31.12 23.20 -5.08
C VAL A 44 -31.36 24.36 -6.06
N THR A 45 -30.37 24.67 -6.90
CA THR A 45 -30.46 25.76 -7.90
C THR A 45 -31.04 25.34 -9.25
N ARG A 46 -31.59 24.12 -9.36
CA ARG A 46 -32.17 23.53 -10.59
C ARG A 46 -31.25 23.57 -11.82
N GLN A 47 -29.94 23.52 -11.61
CA GLN A 47 -28.96 23.44 -12.68
C GLN A 47 -28.76 21.99 -13.13
N ARG A 48 -28.18 21.77 -14.32
CA ARG A 48 -27.86 20.43 -14.81
C ARG A 48 -26.88 19.73 -13.87
N LEU A 49 -27.23 18.50 -13.48
CA LEU A 49 -26.38 17.64 -12.67
C LEU A 49 -25.25 17.11 -13.57
N GLY A 50 -24.01 17.47 -13.23
CA GLY A 50 -22.81 16.91 -13.85
C GLY A 50 -22.08 16.07 -12.81
N LEU A 51 -22.36 14.77 -12.77
CA LEU A 51 -21.62 13.84 -11.93
C LEU A 51 -20.31 13.46 -12.62
N ASP A 52 -19.20 13.69 -11.94
CA ASP A 52 -17.88 13.33 -12.42
C ASP A 52 -17.48 12.00 -11.79
N TRP A 53 -17.64 10.93 -12.57
CA TRP A 53 -17.35 9.58 -12.13
C TRP A 53 -15.87 9.35 -11.82
N TRP A 54 -14.95 10.17 -12.32
CA TRP A 54 -13.53 10.08 -11.96
C TRP A 54 -13.25 10.57 -10.54
N ILE A 55 -14.09 11.48 -10.04
CA ILE A 55 -14.01 11.96 -8.66
C ILE A 55 -14.71 10.95 -7.75
N LEU A 56 -15.94 10.56 -8.09
CA LEU A 56 -16.72 9.61 -7.28
C LEU A 56 -16.14 8.18 -7.29
N GLY A 57 -15.46 7.78 -8.36
CA GLY A 57 -14.81 6.47 -8.46
C GLY A 57 -13.72 6.25 -7.39
N ARG A 58 -13.17 7.31 -6.81
CA ARG A 58 -12.14 7.21 -5.77
C ARG A 58 -12.66 6.69 -4.43
N ILE A 59 -13.94 6.93 -4.14
CA ILE A 59 -14.59 6.44 -2.92
C ILE A 59 -15.29 5.09 -3.14
N LEU A 60 -15.41 4.65 -4.40
CA LEU A 60 -16.03 3.37 -4.74
C LEU A 60 -15.38 2.16 -4.03
N PRO A 61 -14.04 2.05 -3.90
CA PRO A 61 -13.44 0.95 -3.14
C PRO A 61 -13.82 0.96 -1.67
N VAL A 62 -13.93 2.13 -1.06
CA VAL A 62 -14.34 2.28 0.35
C VAL A 62 -15.82 1.92 0.52
N LEU A 63 -16.68 2.33 -0.42
CA LEU A 63 -18.09 1.96 -0.41
C LEU A 63 -18.28 0.46 -0.67
N LEU A 64 -17.52 -0.12 -1.60
CA LEU A 64 -17.49 -1.57 -1.83
C LEU A 64 -16.95 -2.30 -0.59
N MET A 65 -15.97 -1.74 0.13
CA MET A 65 -15.48 -2.31 1.37
C MET A 65 -16.60 -2.44 2.40
N LEU A 66 -17.36 -1.37 2.63
CA LEU A 66 -18.50 -1.39 3.54
C LEU A 66 -19.63 -2.32 3.05
N ALA A 67 -19.90 -2.31 1.74
CA ALA A 67 -20.97 -3.08 1.13
C ALA A 67 -20.65 -4.57 0.95
N VAL A 68 -19.38 -4.97 0.97
CA VAL A 68 -18.96 -6.37 0.85
C VAL A 68 -18.68 -6.97 2.21
N ILE A 69 -17.95 -6.29 3.10
CA ILE A 69 -17.59 -6.84 4.42
C ILE A 69 -18.82 -7.12 5.27
N ALA A 70 -19.80 -6.20 5.32
CA ALA A 70 -20.97 -6.37 6.18
C ALA A 70 -21.88 -7.53 5.73
N PRO A 71 -22.25 -7.69 4.44
CA PRO A 71 -22.96 -8.87 3.98
C PRO A 71 -22.12 -10.15 4.05
N PHE A 72 -20.82 -10.06 3.79
CA PHE A 72 -19.92 -11.21 3.89
C PHE A 72 -19.92 -11.80 5.31
N ALA A 73 -19.71 -10.97 6.33
CA ALA A 73 -19.78 -11.39 7.73
C ALA A 73 -21.14 -12.01 8.11
N TYR A 74 -22.22 -11.58 7.45
CA TYR A 74 -23.56 -12.12 7.67
C TYR A 74 -23.76 -13.49 6.97
N PHE A 75 -23.37 -13.63 5.71
CA PHE A 75 -23.60 -14.85 4.91
C PHE A 75 -22.64 -15.98 5.23
N THR A 76 -21.43 -15.69 5.70
CA THR A 76 -20.44 -16.73 6.00
C THR A 76 -20.53 -17.26 7.43
N ARG A 77 -21.49 -16.78 8.25
CA ARG A 77 -21.60 -17.15 9.67
C ARG A 77 -21.70 -18.66 9.91
N ASP A 78 -22.35 -19.38 9.00
CA ASP A 78 -22.59 -20.82 9.12
C ASP A 78 -21.51 -21.67 8.43
N TRP A 79 -20.47 -21.06 7.86
CA TRP A 79 -19.39 -21.78 7.18
C TRP A 79 -18.34 -22.27 8.17
N SER A 80 -17.50 -23.23 7.74
CA SER A 80 -16.38 -23.65 8.58
C SER A 80 -15.45 -22.47 8.90
N PRO A 81 -14.89 -22.40 10.12
CA PRO A 81 -14.00 -21.31 10.54
C PRO A 81 -12.83 -21.06 9.57
N GLU A 82 -12.25 -22.12 9.03
CA GLU A 82 -11.18 -22.07 8.04
C GLU A 82 -11.61 -21.38 6.73
N THR A 83 -12.85 -21.63 6.29
CA THR A 83 -13.41 -21.02 5.07
C THR A 83 -13.73 -19.54 5.29
N GLN A 84 -14.30 -19.20 6.47
CA GLN A 84 -14.55 -17.81 6.86
C GLN A 84 -13.24 -17.01 6.92
N PHE A 85 -12.20 -17.63 7.47
CA PHE A 85 -10.89 -17.04 7.62
C PHE A 85 -10.22 -16.81 6.25
N ALA A 86 -10.12 -17.84 5.40
CA ALA A 86 -9.48 -17.73 4.10
C ALA A 86 -10.17 -16.67 3.22
N LEU A 87 -11.50 -16.70 3.14
CA LEU A 87 -12.25 -15.75 2.33
C LEU A 87 -12.27 -14.34 2.94
N GLY A 88 -12.24 -14.22 4.27
CA GLY A 88 -12.06 -12.94 4.97
C GLY A 88 -10.72 -12.30 4.64
N GLN A 89 -9.63 -13.07 4.61
CA GLN A 89 -8.33 -12.57 4.16
C GLN A 89 -8.35 -12.14 2.68
N PHE A 90 -8.98 -12.92 1.80
CA PHE A 90 -9.21 -12.51 0.40
C PHE A 90 -9.96 -11.19 0.30
N GLY A 91 -11.07 -11.05 1.02
CA GLY A 91 -11.86 -9.83 1.06
C GLY A 91 -11.04 -8.63 1.53
N VAL A 92 -10.37 -8.73 2.68
CA VAL A 92 -9.54 -7.65 3.22
C VAL A 92 -8.41 -7.28 2.26
N MET A 93 -7.76 -8.25 1.62
CA MET A 93 -6.70 -7.99 0.63
C MET A 93 -7.22 -7.24 -0.60
N PHE A 94 -8.30 -7.71 -1.24
CA PHE A 94 -8.86 -7.04 -2.42
C PHE A 94 -9.34 -5.62 -2.11
N LEU A 95 -9.92 -5.44 -0.94
CA LEU A 95 -10.40 -4.14 -0.48
C LEU A 95 -9.25 -3.20 -0.15
N ALA A 96 -8.17 -3.72 0.44
CA ALA A 96 -6.98 -2.93 0.72
C ALA A 96 -6.23 -2.56 -0.58
N ILE A 97 -6.11 -3.48 -1.54
CA ILE A 97 -5.62 -3.18 -2.89
C ILE A 97 -6.48 -2.08 -3.53
N GLY A 98 -7.80 -2.20 -3.47
CA GLY A 98 -8.72 -1.19 -3.99
C GLY A 98 -8.52 0.17 -3.31
N ALA A 99 -8.40 0.19 -1.98
CA ALA A 99 -8.22 1.40 -1.19
C ALA A 99 -6.86 2.09 -1.43
N ILE A 100 -5.82 1.35 -1.81
CA ILE A 100 -4.51 1.92 -2.15
C ILE A 100 -4.44 2.31 -3.63
N MET A 101 -4.74 1.37 -4.52
CA MET A 101 -4.44 1.51 -5.94
C MET A 101 -5.44 2.42 -6.64
N VAL A 102 -6.73 2.34 -6.34
CA VAL A 102 -7.76 3.09 -7.10
C VAL A 102 -7.65 4.60 -6.89
N PRO A 103 -7.42 5.12 -5.66
CA PRO A 103 -7.21 6.55 -5.47
C PRO A 103 -6.02 7.11 -6.22
N VAL A 104 -4.98 6.29 -6.46
CA VAL A 104 -3.77 6.65 -7.21
C VAL A 104 -3.95 6.46 -8.71
N ALA A 105 -4.60 5.38 -9.13
CA ALA A 105 -4.74 4.98 -10.52
C ALA A 105 -5.73 5.88 -11.27
N LEU A 106 -6.91 6.14 -10.70
CA LEU A 106 -7.97 6.90 -11.37
C LEU A 106 -7.53 8.32 -11.79
N PRO A 107 -6.84 9.10 -10.94
CA PRO A 107 -6.40 10.44 -11.32
C PRO A 107 -5.34 10.41 -12.41
N LEU A 108 -4.42 9.43 -12.35
CA LEU A 108 -3.44 9.22 -13.40
C LEU A 108 -4.13 8.87 -14.72
N PHE A 109 -5.03 7.88 -14.72
CA PHE A 109 -5.79 7.49 -15.92
C PHE A 109 -6.58 8.65 -16.52
N ARG A 110 -7.29 9.42 -15.69
CA ARG A 110 -7.98 10.64 -16.14
C ARG A 110 -7.01 11.64 -16.76
N ALA A 111 -5.84 11.83 -16.16
CA ALA A 111 -4.86 12.76 -16.69
C ALA A 111 -4.28 12.32 -18.04
N TYR A 112 -4.23 11.00 -18.32
CA TYR A 112 -3.95 10.47 -19.65
C TYR A 112 -5.11 10.69 -20.62
N SER A 113 -6.35 10.38 -20.22
CA SER A 113 -7.51 10.56 -21.10
C SER A 113 -7.72 12.01 -21.50
N ASP A 114 -7.52 12.93 -20.56
CA ASP A 114 -7.83 14.34 -20.72
C ASP A 114 -6.63 15.15 -21.27
N LYS A 115 -5.50 14.50 -21.61
CA LYS A 115 -4.24 15.15 -22.03
C LYS A 115 -3.85 16.33 -21.11
N ALA A 116 -3.96 16.12 -19.80
CA ALA A 116 -3.76 17.13 -18.77
C ALA A 116 -2.36 17.81 -18.79
N ASN A 117 -2.14 18.77 -17.89
CA ASN A 117 -0.83 19.39 -17.78
C ASN A 117 0.21 18.37 -17.29
N THR A 118 1.26 18.16 -18.09
CA THR A 118 2.43 17.30 -17.80
C THR A 118 2.96 17.48 -16.38
N PHE A 119 3.08 18.73 -15.89
CA PHE A 119 3.57 18.98 -14.53
C PHE A 119 2.65 18.38 -13.46
N ALA A 120 1.33 18.55 -13.60
CA ALA A 120 0.37 18.03 -12.62
C ALA A 120 0.40 16.49 -12.55
N VAL A 121 0.56 15.83 -13.70
CA VAL A 121 0.68 14.36 -13.77
C VAL A 121 1.96 13.88 -13.10
N TYR A 122 3.08 14.55 -13.38
CA TYR A 122 4.35 14.24 -12.73
C TYR A 122 4.31 14.42 -11.22
N SER A 123 3.82 15.58 -10.75
CA SER A 123 3.71 15.87 -9.32
C SER A 123 2.84 14.84 -8.61
N TYR A 124 1.72 14.46 -9.23
CA TYR A 124 0.83 13.43 -8.69
C TYR A 124 1.50 12.04 -8.68
N GLY A 125 2.20 11.67 -9.76
CA GLY A 125 2.95 10.41 -9.84
C GLY A 125 4.07 10.31 -8.80
N VAL A 126 4.78 11.41 -8.53
CA VAL A 126 5.81 11.48 -7.49
C VAL A 126 5.18 11.35 -6.10
N LEU A 127 4.09 12.07 -5.82
CA LEU A 127 3.35 11.94 -4.56
C LEU A 127 2.85 10.51 -4.35
N ALA A 128 2.31 9.89 -5.41
CA ALA A 128 1.85 8.52 -5.38
C ALA A 128 3.01 7.58 -5.03
N PHE A 129 4.11 7.66 -5.77
CA PHE A 129 5.31 6.87 -5.53
C PHE A 129 5.81 6.95 -4.08
N LEU A 130 5.86 8.16 -3.52
CA LEU A 130 6.29 8.39 -2.13
C LEU A 130 5.28 7.84 -1.11
N ALA A 131 3.98 7.82 -1.41
CA ALA A 131 2.94 7.35 -0.50
C ALA A 131 2.80 5.81 -0.47
N MET A 132 3.19 5.12 -1.54
CA MET A 132 2.95 3.67 -1.70
C MET A 132 3.53 2.82 -0.55
N PRO A 133 4.77 3.04 -0.06
CA PRO A 133 5.31 2.24 1.04
C PRO A 133 4.48 2.33 2.32
N ILE A 134 4.01 3.52 2.66
CA ILE A 134 3.13 3.76 3.83
C ILE A 134 1.79 3.04 3.61
N ALA A 135 1.19 3.21 2.44
CA ALA A 135 -0.09 2.61 2.11
C ALA A 135 -0.05 1.08 2.21
N ALA A 136 1.00 0.45 1.68
CA ALA A 136 1.19 -0.99 1.77
C ALA A 136 1.50 -1.48 3.19
N THR A 137 2.28 -0.72 3.97
CA THR A 137 2.51 -1.02 5.39
C THR A 137 1.20 -1.04 6.18
N LEU A 138 0.37 0.00 6.01
CA LEU A 138 -0.94 0.08 6.66
C LEU A 138 -1.86 -1.06 6.22
N THR A 139 -1.80 -1.45 4.96
CA THR A 139 -2.58 -2.56 4.42
C THR A 139 -2.14 -3.90 4.96
N THR A 140 -0.83 -4.17 5.03
CA THR A 140 -0.33 -5.38 5.68
C THR A 140 -0.78 -5.43 7.13
N GLY A 141 -0.76 -4.29 7.82
CA GLY A 141 -1.28 -4.21 9.18
C GLY A 141 -2.78 -4.46 9.29
N ALA A 142 -3.58 -3.90 8.40
CA ALA A 142 -5.03 -4.14 8.37
C ALA A 142 -5.37 -5.61 8.05
N ILE A 143 -4.60 -6.26 7.16
CA ILE A 143 -4.74 -7.70 6.86
C ILE A 143 -4.42 -8.53 8.10
N LEU A 144 -3.31 -8.25 8.78
CA LEU A 144 -2.90 -8.96 9.99
C LEU A 144 -3.92 -8.79 11.12
N GLU A 145 -4.40 -7.57 11.35
CA GLU A 145 -5.38 -7.29 12.40
C GLU A 145 -6.75 -7.88 12.06
N GLY A 146 -7.16 -7.84 10.79
CA GLY A 146 -8.36 -8.53 10.32
C GLY A 146 -8.25 -10.05 10.49
N ALA A 147 -7.09 -10.64 10.20
CA ALA A 147 -6.82 -12.06 10.43
C ALA A 147 -6.87 -12.40 11.93
N ARG A 148 -6.29 -11.57 12.81
CA ARG A 148 -6.40 -11.74 14.27
C ARG A 148 -7.85 -11.71 14.73
N PHE A 149 -8.60 -10.71 14.28
CA PHE A 149 -10.02 -10.58 14.63
C PHE A 149 -10.82 -11.79 14.17
N LEU A 150 -10.62 -12.27 12.95
CA LEU A 150 -11.30 -13.46 12.42
C LEU A 150 -10.89 -14.74 13.17
N ALA A 151 -9.60 -14.91 13.47
CA ALA A 151 -9.12 -16.05 14.25
C ALA A 151 -9.76 -16.07 15.64
N ALA A 152 -9.88 -14.92 16.31
CA ALA A 152 -10.54 -14.81 17.62
C ALA A 152 -12.04 -15.20 17.61
N GLN A 153 -12.69 -15.28 16.45
CA GLN A 153 -14.07 -15.78 16.33
C GLN A 153 -14.16 -17.31 16.26
N THR A 154 -13.03 -18.00 16.24
CA THR A 154 -12.95 -19.48 16.19
C THR A 154 -12.75 -20.05 17.60
N GLU A 155 -13.22 -21.29 17.82
CA GLU A 155 -13.14 -21.96 19.14
C GLU A 155 -11.72 -22.09 19.69
N ASP A 156 -10.71 -22.10 18.79
CA ASP A 156 -9.28 -22.19 19.09
C ASP A 156 -8.49 -20.95 18.58
N GLY A 157 -9.09 -19.75 18.67
CA GLY A 157 -8.58 -18.56 17.97
C GLY A 157 -7.09 -18.23 18.10
N ASP A 158 -6.51 -18.38 19.29
CA ASP A 158 -5.07 -18.15 19.50
C ASP A 158 -4.20 -19.23 18.80
N LYS A 159 -4.65 -20.48 18.77
CA LYS A 159 -3.94 -21.56 18.06
C LYS A 159 -4.10 -21.42 16.56
N THR A 160 -5.29 -21.07 16.08
CA THR A 160 -5.58 -20.83 14.67
C THR A 160 -4.77 -19.66 14.11
N PHE A 161 -4.56 -18.61 14.90
CA PHE A 161 -3.69 -17.51 14.50
C PHE A 161 -2.21 -17.91 14.52
N ALA A 162 -1.77 -18.68 15.51
CA ALA A 162 -0.39 -19.13 15.64
C ALA A 162 0.05 -20.16 14.56
N THR A 163 -0.90 -20.88 13.95
CA THR A 163 -0.62 -21.80 12.84
C THR A 163 -0.53 -21.10 11.48
N LEU A 164 -0.82 -19.81 11.41
CA LEU A 164 -0.68 -19.06 10.16
C LEU A 164 0.79 -19.00 9.75
N PRO A 165 1.10 -19.26 8.47
CA PRO A 165 2.44 -19.01 7.96
C PRO A 165 2.81 -17.57 8.29
N GLN A 166 4.00 -17.37 8.86
CA GLN A 166 4.47 -16.00 9.08
C GLN A 166 4.45 -15.26 7.74
N VAL A 167 3.83 -14.09 7.70
CA VAL A 167 3.72 -13.25 6.49
C VAL A 167 5.10 -12.80 6.01
N PHE A 168 6.01 -12.66 6.97
CA PHE A 168 7.37 -12.18 6.80
C PHE A 168 8.35 -13.16 7.43
N LEU A 169 9.50 -13.31 6.81
CA LEU A 169 10.62 -14.11 7.30
C LEU A 169 11.84 -13.20 7.47
N LEU A 170 12.62 -13.46 8.51
CA LEU A 170 13.91 -12.80 8.69
C LEU A 170 14.97 -13.45 7.80
N VAL A 171 15.88 -12.62 7.31
CA VAL A 171 17.05 -13.03 6.53
C VAL A 171 18.27 -12.88 7.42
N ASP A 172 18.89 -14.01 7.78
CA ASP A 172 20.04 -14.05 8.69
C ASP A 172 21.37 -13.70 8.02
N HIS A 173 21.43 -13.74 6.70
CA HIS A 173 22.62 -13.44 5.91
C HIS A 173 22.35 -12.31 4.92
N LEU A 174 22.97 -11.16 5.19
CA LEU A 174 22.85 -9.97 4.36
C LEU A 174 23.97 -9.93 3.33
N SER A 175 23.64 -9.52 2.11
CA SER A 175 24.61 -9.27 1.06
C SER A 175 25.47 -8.03 1.38
N PRO A 176 26.67 -7.88 0.79
CA PRO A 176 27.49 -6.69 0.98
C PRO A 176 26.79 -5.38 0.60
N CYS A 177 25.94 -5.40 -0.43
CA CYS A 177 25.16 -4.22 -0.82
C CYS A 177 24.13 -3.86 0.25
N THR A 178 23.41 -4.87 0.76
CA THR A 178 22.41 -4.69 1.81
C THR A 178 23.04 -4.20 3.12
N THR A 179 24.23 -4.71 3.47
CA THR A 179 25.02 -4.23 4.61
C THR A 179 25.43 -2.76 4.44
N ALA A 180 25.85 -2.34 3.25
CA ALA A 180 26.17 -0.94 2.98
C ALA A 180 24.94 -0.02 3.14
N PHE A 181 23.74 -0.49 2.75
CA PHE A 181 22.49 0.23 2.99
C PHE A 181 22.13 0.32 4.48
N SER A 182 22.33 -0.75 5.28
CA SER A 182 22.11 -0.70 6.73
C SER A 182 23.01 0.30 7.44
N ASP A 183 24.26 0.43 6.99
CA ASP A 183 25.21 1.37 7.59
C ASP A 183 24.78 2.83 7.38
N ILE A 184 24.05 3.11 6.30
CA ILE A 184 23.54 4.45 5.95
C ILE A 184 22.20 4.72 6.65
N ILE A 185 21.33 3.73 6.74
CA ILE A 185 20.00 3.83 7.36
C ILE A 185 19.90 2.78 8.48
N PRO A 186 20.38 3.07 9.71
CA PRO A 186 20.49 2.07 10.77
C PRO A 186 19.16 1.48 11.23
N MET A 187 18.04 2.17 10.99
CA MET A 187 16.69 1.68 11.32
C MET A 187 16.13 0.72 10.27
N SER A 188 16.77 0.63 9.10
CA SER A 188 16.32 -0.19 7.98
C SER A 188 16.55 -1.68 8.23
N ILE A 189 17.51 -2.00 9.10
CA ILE A 189 17.93 -3.35 9.47
C ILE A 189 18.30 -3.36 10.97
N VAL A 190 17.39 -3.87 11.79
CA VAL A 190 17.67 -4.33 13.17
C VAL A 190 17.14 -5.76 13.15
N SER A 191 17.71 -6.82 13.73
CA SER A 191 18.30 -6.98 15.05
C SER A 191 19.47 -7.95 15.04
N ASP A 192 20.51 -7.63 15.81
CA ASP A 192 21.57 -8.54 16.26
C ASP A 192 21.07 -9.67 17.19
N ARG A 193 19.83 -10.14 17.04
CA ARG A 193 19.28 -11.22 17.86
C ARG A 193 18.56 -12.25 16.98
N PRO A 194 19.20 -13.41 16.75
CA PRO A 194 18.49 -14.60 16.30
C PRO A 194 17.31 -14.87 17.24
N GLY A 195 16.11 -15.06 16.70
CA GLY A 195 14.91 -15.41 17.48
C GLY A 195 14.12 -14.26 18.09
N ALA A 196 14.35 -13.00 17.69
CA ALA A 196 13.43 -11.92 18.03
C ALA A 196 12.15 -12.04 17.17
N GLU A 197 11.01 -12.36 17.81
CA GLU A 197 9.71 -12.28 17.17
C GLU A 197 9.45 -10.84 16.70
N PRO A 198 9.05 -10.62 15.44
CA PRO A 198 8.69 -9.28 14.98
C PRO A 198 7.52 -8.77 15.84
N GLY A 199 7.76 -7.62 16.48
CA GLY A 199 6.75 -6.93 17.28
C GLY A 199 5.53 -6.50 16.45
N PRO A 200 4.46 -6.02 17.09
CA PRO A 200 3.20 -5.77 16.41
C PRO A 200 3.33 -4.69 15.33
N VAL A 201 3.03 -5.09 14.08
CA VAL A 201 2.35 -4.39 12.95
C VAL A 201 2.87 -3.03 12.46
N PHE A 202 3.48 -2.19 13.30
CA PHE A 202 4.28 -1.02 12.93
C PHE A 202 5.75 -1.27 13.24
N ASP A 203 6.28 -2.38 12.74
CA ASP A 203 7.72 -2.59 12.71
C ASP A 203 8.30 -1.79 11.55
N TYR A 204 9.30 -0.95 11.83
CA TYR A 204 10.06 -0.22 10.82
C TYR A 204 10.57 -1.17 9.71
N ARG A 205 10.83 -2.44 10.03
CA ARG A 205 11.22 -3.47 9.06
C ARG A 205 10.18 -3.72 7.97
N VAL A 206 8.89 -3.69 8.31
CA VAL A 206 7.79 -3.89 7.34
C VAL A 206 7.67 -2.65 6.44
N TYR A 207 7.82 -1.45 7.02
CA TYR A 207 7.90 -0.23 6.22
C TYR A 207 9.06 -0.28 5.24
N PHE A 208 10.27 -0.61 5.71
CA PHE A 208 11.45 -0.69 4.87
C PHE A 208 11.42 -1.87 3.88
N PHE A 209 10.68 -2.94 4.17
CA PHE A 209 10.36 -3.98 3.18
C PHE A 209 9.53 -3.39 2.03
N TRP A 210 8.51 -2.58 2.33
CA TRP A 210 7.71 -1.95 1.28
C TRP A 210 8.48 -0.86 0.53
N VAL A 211 9.40 -0.15 1.20
CA VAL A 211 10.37 0.74 0.52
C VAL A 211 11.22 -0.08 -0.46
N ASP A 212 11.75 -1.23 -0.05
CA ASP A 212 12.53 -2.13 -0.92
C ASP A 212 11.72 -2.57 -2.14
N MET A 213 10.50 -3.07 -1.94
CA MET A 213 9.60 -3.46 -3.04
C MET A 213 9.28 -2.30 -3.99
N THR A 214 9.17 -1.08 -3.46
CA THR A 214 8.91 0.14 -4.23
C THR A 214 10.11 0.54 -5.08
N LEU A 215 11.31 0.51 -4.49
CA LEU A 215 12.55 0.81 -5.20
C LEU A 215 12.83 -0.24 -6.27
N LYS A 216 12.73 -1.53 -5.94
CA LYS A 216 12.84 -2.62 -6.92
C LYS A 216 11.88 -2.40 -8.08
N ALA A 217 10.60 -2.17 -7.81
CA ALA A 217 9.62 -1.91 -8.85
C ALA A 217 9.92 -0.65 -9.69
N ALA A 218 10.26 0.48 -9.07
CA ALA A 218 10.51 1.72 -9.80
C ALA A 218 11.78 1.68 -10.66
N PHE A 219 12.81 0.98 -10.18
CA PHE A 219 14.08 0.86 -10.89
C PHE A 219 14.16 -0.43 -11.73
N LEU A 220 13.01 -0.98 -12.12
CA LEU A 220 12.91 -2.14 -13.02
C LEU A 220 13.78 -3.32 -12.54
N ASP A 221 13.73 -3.57 -11.25
CA ASP A 221 14.37 -4.67 -10.55
C ASP A 221 15.91 -4.63 -10.54
N PHE A 222 16.50 -3.48 -10.88
CA PHE A 222 17.95 -3.25 -10.78
C PHE A 222 18.48 -3.60 -9.38
N PHE A 223 17.82 -3.16 -8.32
CA PHE A 223 18.21 -3.48 -6.94
C PHE A 223 18.19 -4.98 -6.65
N GLU A 224 17.28 -5.74 -7.27
CA GLU A 224 17.19 -7.18 -7.12
C GLU A 224 18.36 -7.90 -7.81
N VAL A 225 18.81 -7.40 -8.97
CA VAL A 225 19.98 -7.94 -9.69
C VAL A 225 21.27 -7.83 -8.88
N PHE A 226 21.45 -6.75 -8.12
CA PHE A 226 22.62 -6.53 -7.27
C PHE A 226 22.45 -7.05 -5.84
N ASP A 227 21.35 -7.76 -5.56
CA ASP A 227 20.99 -8.27 -4.23
C ASP A 227 21.02 -7.16 -3.16
N CYS A 228 20.60 -5.95 -3.53
CA CYS A 228 20.51 -4.80 -2.64
C CYS A 228 19.10 -4.76 -2.03
N SER A 229 19.02 -4.67 -0.70
CA SER A 229 17.76 -4.45 0.01
C SER A 229 17.88 -3.37 1.06
N THR A 230 16.75 -2.73 1.36
CA THR A 230 16.60 -1.81 2.49
C THR A 230 16.03 -2.50 3.73
N SER A 231 15.81 -3.82 3.75
CA SER A 231 15.29 -4.53 4.91
C SER A 231 15.89 -5.92 5.04
N ASN A 232 16.00 -6.44 6.26
CA ASN A 232 16.38 -7.84 6.54
C ASN A 232 15.16 -8.76 6.61
N VAL A 233 14.02 -8.28 6.12
CA VAL A 233 12.78 -9.03 6.06
C VAL A 233 12.46 -9.33 4.60
N ARG A 234 12.01 -10.55 4.34
CA ARG A 234 11.39 -10.95 3.07
C ARG A 234 9.96 -11.42 3.31
N HIS A 235 9.11 -11.36 2.30
CA HIS A 235 7.82 -12.01 2.39
C HIS A 235 7.99 -13.53 2.36
N ASN A 236 7.11 -14.25 3.05
CA ASN A 236 7.06 -15.69 2.96
C ASN A 236 6.40 -16.11 1.63
N THR A 237 7.16 -16.76 0.76
CA THR A 237 6.69 -17.19 -0.57
C THR A 237 5.57 -18.22 -0.49
N ASP A 238 5.53 -19.01 0.58
CA ASP A 238 4.49 -20.01 0.83
C ASP A 238 3.16 -19.36 1.25
N HIS A 239 3.19 -18.09 1.65
CA HIS A 239 2.00 -17.32 1.95
C HIS A 239 1.42 -16.70 0.67
N LEU A 240 0.65 -17.49 -0.10
CA LEU A 240 0.08 -17.11 -1.40
C LEU A 240 -0.50 -15.69 -1.43
N MET A 241 -1.26 -15.29 -0.41
CA MET A 241 -1.86 -13.95 -0.34
C MET A 241 -0.84 -12.82 -0.28
N MET A 242 0.20 -12.97 0.56
CA MET A 242 1.24 -11.96 0.66
C MET A 242 2.05 -11.91 -0.63
N SER A 243 2.38 -13.06 -1.22
CA SER A 243 3.05 -13.15 -2.52
C SER A 243 2.24 -12.48 -3.63
N ALA A 244 0.92 -12.71 -3.68
CA ALA A 244 0.02 -12.06 -4.63
C ALA A 244 -0.06 -10.54 -4.40
N PHE A 245 -0.11 -10.09 -3.14
CA PHE A 245 -0.12 -8.67 -2.82
C PHE A 245 1.18 -7.98 -3.23
N VAL A 246 2.34 -8.60 -2.93
CA VAL A 246 3.66 -8.10 -3.36
C VAL A 246 3.75 -8.03 -4.88
N PHE A 247 3.29 -9.06 -5.59
CA PHE A 247 3.25 -9.07 -7.06
C PHE A 247 2.41 -7.91 -7.62
N LEU A 248 1.16 -7.80 -7.18
CA LEU A 248 0.25 -6.74 -7.64
C LEU A 248 0.79 -5.35 -7.30
N TYR A 249 1.35 -5.19 -6.10
CA TYR A 249 2.00 -3.96 -5.67
C TYR A 249 3.15 -3.56 -6.60
N ARG A 250 4.09 -4.48 -6.86
CA ARG A 250 5.24 -4.21 -7.74
C ARG A 250 4.80 -3.89 -9.17
N ALA A 251 3.87 -4.66 -9.72
CA ALA A 251 3.31 -4.41 -11.05
C ALA A 251 2.66 -3.01 -11.13
N PHE A 252 1.90 -2.62 -10.10
CA PHE A 252 1.26 -1.31 -10.06
C PHE A 252 2.27 -0.16 -9.99
N VAL A 253 3.31 -0.26 -9.15
CA VAL A 253 4.39 0.74 -9.07
C VAL A 253 5.13 0.84 -10.40
N GLN A 254 5.46 -0.28 -11.04
CA GLN A 254 6.06 -0.31 -12.38
C GLN A 254 5.18 0.41 -13.41
N LEU A 255 3.86 0.17 -13.39
CA LEU A 255 2.91 0.86 -14.27
C LEU A 255 2.86 2.36 -14.03
N ILE A 256 2.89 2.83 -12.77
CA ILE A 256 2.95 4.27 -12.46
C ILE A 256 4.21 4.89 -13.05
N VAL A 257 5.37 4.24 -12.87
CA VAL A 257 6.65 4.75 -13.37
C VAL A 257 6.69 4.75 -14.89
N LEU A 258 6.29 3.65 -15.53
CA LEU A 258 6.20 3.56 -16.99
C LEU A 258 5.24 4.61 -17.55
N ALA A 259 4.10 4.80 -16.91
CA ALA A 259 3.16 5.86 -17.27
C ALA A 259 3.89 7.21 -17.18
N ALA A 260 4.39 7.60 -16.01
CA ALA A 260 5.06 8.89 -15.80
C ALA A 260 6.19 9.14 -16.81
N LEU A 261 6.97 8.12 -17.17
CA LEU A 261 8.01 8.20 -18.20
C LEU A 261 7.44 8.32 -19.62
N ALA A 262 6.32 7.66 -19.92
CA ALA A 262 5.68 7.68 -21.23
C ALA A 262 4.89 8.98 -21.50
N TYR A 263 4.42 9.69 -20.47
CA TYR A 263 3.56 10.87 -20.60
C TYR A 263 4.07 11.97 -21.55
N PRO A 264 5.37 12.35 -21.55
CA PRO A 264 5.88 13.36 -22.47
C PRO A 264 5.76 12.96 -23.95
N PHE A 265 5.79 11.66 -24.24
CA PHE A 265 5.74 11.13 -25.59
C PHE A 265 4.32 11.04 -26.14
N THR A 266 3.30 10.94 -25.26
CA THR A 266 1.89 10.88 -25.68
C THR A 266 1.32 12.25 -26.05
N ARG A 267 1.91 13.35 -25.57
CA ARG A 267 1.46 14.73 -25.85
C ARG A 267 1.89 15.29 -27.21
N ARG A 268 2.84 14.65 -27.90
CA ARG A 268 3.36 15.09 -29.22
C ARG A 268 2.53 14.59 -30.42
N ARG A 269 1.29 14.14 -30.20
CA ARG A 269 0.30 13.79 -31.23
C ARG A 269 -1.03 14.48 -30.97
#